data_AF-A0A944P322-F1
#
_entry.id   AF-A0A944P322-F1
#
_cell.length_a   1.000
_cell.length_b   1.000
_cell.length_c   1.000
_cell.angle_alpha   90.00
_cell.angle_beta   90.00
_cell.angle_gamma   90.00
#
_symmetry.space_group_name_H-M   'P 1'
#
loop_
_entity.id
_entity.type
_entity.pdbx_description
1 polymer ?
#
loop_
_entity_poly.entity_id
_entity_poly.type
_entity_poly.pdbx_seq_one_letter_code
_entity_poly.pdbx_strand_id
1 'polypeptide(L)'
;MDAPVRGAWLRAGISRDGGPLVETGHVVWLQSGTLYADSRGFAGRTSYDGDQVTFHHDVGTPGHDVGTLRSEGTRMIETGTNLDGSTFMEVWTPLSAGDGPDGSWSVAGTQTVRVGSHVVHVDAAGGAHFDLTGTMMADVDAAALNEDAYSAAVRGHLFASITGLGVDGY
;
A
#
# COMPACT_ATOMS: atom_id res chain seq x y z
N MET A 1 7.66 7.01 20.44
CA MET A 1 7.60 6.37 19.12
C MET A 1 6.90 7.34 18.19
N ASP A 2 7.64 7.86 17.23
CA ASP A 2 7.14 8.82 16.22
C ASP A 2 6.84 8.15 14.88
N ALA A 3 6.96 6.83 14.81
CA ALA A 3 6.66 6.05 13.62
C ALA A 3 5.14 6.04 13.36
N PRO A 4 4.69 6.38 12.14
CA PRO A 4 3.26 6.40 11.83
C PRO A 4 2.70 4.97 11.84
N VAL A 5 1.63 4.77 12.61
CA VAL A 5 0.78 3.56 12.54
C VAL A 5 -0.32 3.71 11.47
N ARG A 6 -0.41 4.87 10.83
CA ARG A 6 -1.35 5.17 9.75
C ARG A 6 -0.74 6.23 8.84
N GLY A 7 -0.89 6.07 7.52
CA GLY A 7 -0.56 7.14 6.58
C GLY A 7 -0.49 6.70 5.13
N ALA A 8 -0.60 7.68 4.24
CA ALA A 8 -0.43 7.52 2.80
C ALA A 8 0.75 8.38 2.36
N TRP A 9 1.75 7.77 1.74
CA TRP A 9 3.02 8.41 1.50
C TRP A 9 3.50 8.18 0.06
N LEU A 10 3.97 9.24 -0.58
CA LEU A 10 4.69 9.21 -1.85
C LEU A 10 6.17 9.33 -1.58
N ARG A 11 6.99 8.43 -2.13
CA ARG A 11 8.44 8.53 -1.98
C ARG A 11 8.95 9.70 -2.83
N ALA A 12 9.58 10.66 -2.15
CA ALA A 12 10.23 11.80 -2.78
C ALA A 12 11.64 11.45 -3.27
N GLY A 13 12.26 10.41 -2.70
CA GLY A 13 13.51 9.85 -3.17
C GLY A 13 14.14 8.88 -2.20
N ILE A 14 15.15 8.18 -2.72
CA ILE A 14 15.98 7.25 -1.98
C ILE A 14 17.45 7.59 -2.19
N SER A 15 18.20 7.61 -1.10
CA SER A 15 19.65 7.64 -1.08
C SER A 15 20.15 6.25 -0.71
N ARG A 16 21.19 5.80 -1.40
CA ARG A 16 21.90 4.55 -1.12
C ARG A 16 23.32 4.91 -0.70
N ASP A 17 23.78 4.37 0.43
CA ASP A 17 25.15 4.55 0.94
C ASP A 17 25.62 6.01 1.04
N GLY A 18 24.71 6.91 1.43
CA GLY A 18 24.98 8.34 1.53
C GLY A 18 25.09 9.07 0.18
N GLY A 19 24.76 8.38 -0.92
CA GLY A 19 24.69 8.95 -2.27
C GLY A 19 23.55 9.97 -2.45
N PRO A 20 23.39 10.51 -3.66
CA PRO A 20 22.35 11.49 -3.95
C PRO A 20 20.94 10.91 -3.70
N LEU A 21 20.04 11.76 -3.24
CA LEU A 21 18.62 11.44 -3.12
C LEU A 21 17.99 11.48 -4.52
N VAL A 22 17.55 10.32 -5.04
CA VAL A 22 16.96 10.21 -6.38
C VAL A 22 15.66 9.41 -6.29
N GLU A 23 14.64 9.82 -7.05
CA GLU A 23 13.46 9.01 -7.35
C GLU A 23 13.33 8.88 -8.87
N THR A 24 13.04 7.68 -9.34
CA THR A 24 12.87 7.39 -10.77
C THR A 24 11.46 6.91 -11.11
N GLY A 25 10.61 6.66 -10.10
CA GLY A 25 9.26 6.17 -10.29
C GLY A 25 8.22 6.78 -9.36
N HIS A 26 6.97 6.37 -9.56
CA HIS A 26 5.87 6.72 -8.67
C HIS A 26 5.70 5.60 -7.63
N VAL A 27 6.23 5.82 -6.42
CA VAL A 27 6.23 4.81 -5.34
C VAL A 27 5.36 5.28 -4.19
N VAL A 28 4.28 4.53 -3.93
CA VAL A 28 3.33 4.81 -2.86
C VAL A 28 3.39 3.73 -1.80
N TRP A 29 3.47 4.16 -0.55
CA TRP A 29 3.39 3.30 0.63
C TRP A 29 2.20 3.70 1.50
N LEU A 30 1.38 2.71 1.85
CA LEU A 30 0.23 2.89 2.73
C LEU A 30 0.39 2.04 4.00
N GLN A 31 0.08 2.62 5.15
CA GLN A 31 0.05 1.96 6.46
C GLN A 31 -1.33 2.12 7.10
N SER A 32 -1.89 1.02 7.61
CA SER A 32 -3.09 0.98 8.46
C SER A 32 -2.86 0.03 9.64
N GLY A 33 -2.74 0.59 10.84
CA GLY A 33 -2.34 -0.14 12.03
C GLY A 33 -0.95 -0.75 11.89
N THR A 34 -0.85 -2.08 12.00
CA THR A 34 0.39 -2.82 11.78
C THR A 34 0.52 -3.36 10.36
N LEU A 35 -0.43 -3.11 9.46
CA LEU A 35 -0.42 -3.65 8.10
C LEU A 35 -0.05 -2.57 7.09
N TYR A 36 0.75 -2.95 6.10
CA TYR A 36 1.22 -2.02 5.07
C TYR A 36 1.22 -2.64 3.67
N ALA A 37 1.26 -1.78 2.66
CA ALA A 37 1.49 -2.18 1.28
C ALA A 37 2.31 -1.10 0.54
N ASP A 38 3.27 -1.55 -0.28
CA ASP A 38 4.12 -0.72 -1.11
C ASP A 38 3.86 -1.03 -2.60
N SER A 39 3.66 0.01 -3.40
CA SER A 39 3.30 -0.11 -4.81
C SER A 39 4.40 -0.74 -5.68
N ARG A 40 5.61 -0.95 -5.16
CA ARG A 40 6.68 -1.73 -5.81
C ARG A 40 6.39 -3.24 -5.83
N GLY A 41 5.40 -3.72 -5.07
CA GLY A 41 4.95 -5.11 -5.11
C GLY A 41 5.34 -5.93 -3.88
N PHE A 42 5.36 -5.31 -2.71
CA PHE A 42 5.48 -6.04 -1.44
C PHE A 42 4.56 -5.43 -0.38
N ALA A 43 4.07 -6.29 0.51
CA ALA A 43 3.16 -5.92 1.57
C ALA A 43 3.33 -6.87 2.77
N GLY A 44 2.82 -6.47 3.93
CA GLY A 44 2.81 -7.33 5.09
C GLY A 44 2.59 -6.57 6.38
N ARG A 45 3.36 -6.93 7.41
CA ARG A 45 3.24 -6.39 8.77
C ARG A 45 4.45 -5.59 9.20
N THR A 46 4.19 -4.53 9.95
CA THR A 46 5.20 -3.74 10.65
C THR A 46 5.19 -4.14 12.12
N SER A 47 6.34 -4.52 12.66
CA SER A 47 6.56 -4.61 14.11
C SER A 47 7.44 -3.46 14.58
N TYR A 48 7.23 -3.03 15.82
CA TYR A 48 7.94 -1.90 16.39
C TYR A 48 8.59 -2.28 17.72
N ASP A 49 9.86 -1.89 17.89
CA ASP A 49 10.61 -2.02 19.14
C ASP A 49 11.33 -0.69 19.43
N GLY A 50 10.76 0.11 20.34
CA GLY A 50 11.22 1.48 20.57
C GLY A 50 11.10 2.34 19.32
N ASP A 51 12.24 2.79 18.79
CA ASP A 51 12.32 3.56 17.54
C ASP A 51 12.69 2.70 16.32
N GLN A 52 12.99 1.41 16.56
CA GLN A 52 13.26 0.45 15.51
C GLN A 52 11.95 -0.10 14.95
N VAL A 53 11.92 -0.27 13.63
CA VAL A 53 10.81 -0.86 12.89
C VAL A 53 11.34 -2.03 12.09
N THR A 54 10.54 -3.08 11.99
CA THR A 54 10.81 -4.23 11.12
C THR A 54 9.61 -4.43 10.21
N PHE A 55 9.85 -4.37 8.91
CA PHE A 55 8.86 -4.69 7.88
C PHE A 55 8.99 -6.16 7.52
N HIS A 56 7.94 -6.94 7.77
CA HIS A 56 7.85 -8.35 7.38
C HIS A 56 7.15 -8.42 6.03
N HIS A 57 7.81 -8.92 4.99
CA HIS A 57 7.22 -9.03 3.65
C HIS A 57 6.42 -10.33 3.59
N ASP A 58 5.15 -10.26 3.98
CA ASP A 58 4.23 -11.41 4.00
C ASP A 58 3.67 -11.71 2.58
N VAL A 59 3.66 -10.71 1.69
CA VAL A 59 3.26 -10.82 0.27
C VAL A 59 4.33 -10.18 -0.63
N GLY A 60 4.59 -10.79 -1.78
CA GLY A 60 5.63 -10.36 -2.74
C GLY A 60 6.94 -11.15 -2.55
N THR A 61 8.08 -10.52 -2.80
CA THR A 61 9.39 -11.13 -2.53
C THR A 61 9.59 -11.28 -1.02
N PRO A 62 9.77 -12.51 -0.50
CA PRO A 62 9.99 -12.73 0.93
C PRO A 62 11.23 -12.00 1.43
N GLY A 63 11.14 -11.41 2.61
CA GLY A 63 12.22 -10.64 3.21
C GLY A 63 11.77 -9.93 4.47
N HIS A 64 12.73 -9.32 5.17
CA HIS A 64 12.44 -8.31 6.16
C HIS A 64 13.49 -7.22 6.11
N ASP A 65 13.04 -5.98 6.25
CA ASP A 65 13.90 -4.82 6.34
C ASP A 65 13.78 -4.23 7.75
N VAL A 66 14.93 -3.84 8.32
CA VAL A 66 15.00 -3.24 9.65
C VAL A 66 15.52 -1.82 9.52
N GLY A 67 14.81 -0.89 10.15
CA GLY A 67 15.14 0.53 10.07
C GLY A 67 14.57 1.35 11.22
N THR A 68 14.59 2.65 11.04
CA THR A 68 13.94 3.63 11.91
C THR A 68 13.09 4.56 11.07
N LEU A 69 11.98 5.03 11.64
CA LEU A 69 11.11 6.03 11.05
C LEU A 69 11.10 7.27 11.95
N ARG A 70 11.36 8.43 11.36
CA ARG A 70 11.28 9.72 12.06
C ARG A 70 10.51 10.74 11.25
N SER A 71 9.81 11.63 11.93
CA SER A 71 9.17 12.79 11.30
C SER A 71 10.18 13.92 11.10
N GLU A 72 10.14 14.58 9.94
CA GLU A 72 10.92 15.78 9.63
C GLU A 72 10.01 16.81 8.94
N GLY A 73 9.49 17.75 9.73
CA GLY A 73 8.42 18.64 9.27
C GLY A 73 7.17 17.82 8.93
N THR A 74 6.68 17.94 7.69
CA THR A 74 5.57 17.11 7.20
C THR A 74 6.04 15.80 6.56
N ARG A 75 7.35 15.60 6.38
CA ARG A 75 7.90 14.41 5.73
C ARG A 75 8.18 13.33 6.77
N MET A 76 8.23 12.09 6.29
CA MET A 76 8.76 10.97 7.05
C MET A 76 10.10 10.55 6.44
N ILE A 77 11.09 10.34 7.29
CA ILE A 77 12.39 9.83 6.90
C ILE A 77 12.52 8.41 7.42
N GLU A 78 12.77 7.49 6.50
CA GLU A 78 13.12 6.12 6.82
C GLU A 78 14.62 5.93 6.60
N THR A 79 15.27 5.28 7.55
CA THR A 79 16.66 4.85 7.39
C THR A 79 16.81 3.41 7.83
N GLY A 80 17.56 2.62 7.07
CA GLY A 80 17.80 1.22 7.41
C GLY A 80 19.09 0.68 6.81
N THR A 81 19.38 -0.55 7.19
CA THR A 81 20.54 -1.31 6.73
C THR A 81 20.04 -2.62 6.12
N ASN A 82 20.38 -2.85 4.86
CA ASN A 82 20.09 -4.10 4.18
C ASN A 82 20.95 -5.24 4.76
N LEU A 83 20.58 -6.49 4.48
CA LEU A 83 21.31 -7.68 4.96
C LEU A 83 22.77 -7.75 4.49
N ASP A 84 23.10 -7.13 3.36
CA ASP A 84 24.47 -7.05 2.83
C ASP A 84 25.32 -5.92 3.48
N GLY A 85 24.75 -5.18 4.42
CA GLY A 85 25.39 -4.06 5.11
C GLY A 85 25.29 -2.72 4.38
N SER A 86 24.73 -2.67 3.17
CA SER A 86 24.44 -1.40 2.50
C SER A 86 23.34 -0.64 3.26
N THR A 87 23.40 0.68 3.19
CA THR A 87 22.48 1.58 3.91
C THR A 87 21.55 2.29 2.95
N PHE A 88 20.38 2.67 3.45
CA PHE A 88 19.44 3.48 2.71
C PHE A 88 18.82 4.58 3.56
N MET A 89 18.44 5.65 2.88
CA MET A 89 17.57 6.69 3.42
C MET A 89 16.47 6.97 2.41
N GLU A 90 15.21 6.71 2.78
CA GLU A 90 14.05 7.07 1.99
C GLU A 90 13.36 8.30 2.59
N VAL A 91 12.94 9.21 1.72
CA VAL A 91 12.19 10.41 2.09
C VAL A 91 10.78 10.26 1.56
N TRP A 92 9.81 10.36 2.45
CA TRP A 92 8.40 10.13 2.18
C TRP A 92 7.61 11.41 2.43
N THR A 93 6.80 11.82 1.46
CA THR A 93 5.91 12.99 1.55
C THR A 93 4.47 12.51 1.68
N PRO A 94 3.65 13.08 2.58
CA PRO A 94 2.25 12.72 2.69
C PRO A 94 1.54 12.94 1.37
N LEU A 95 0.71 11.99 0.96
CA LEU A 95 -0.23 12.18 -0.13
C LEU A 95 -1.41 13.05 0.34
N SER A 96 -1.88 13.94 -0.52
CA SER A 96 -3.16 14.64 -0.32
C SER A 96 -4.31 13.62 -0.28
N ALA A 97 -5.40 13.91 0.42
CA ALA A 97 -6.52 12.96 0.59
C ALA A 97 -6.14 11.63 1.27
N GLY A 98 -5.02 11.61 2.01
CA GLY A 98 -4.67 10.57 2.99
C GLY A 98 -5.47 10.66 4.30
N ASP A 99 -6.31 11.69 4.46
CA ASP A 99 -7.26 11.79 5.57
C ASP A 99 -8.53 10.96 5.28
N GLY A 100 -9.13 10.37 6.32
CA GLY A 100 -10.36 9.58 6.21
C GLY A 100 -10.17 8.08 6.50
N PRO A 101 -11.12 7.23 6.06
CA PRO A 101 -11.14 5.81 6.41
C PRO A 101 -9.86 5.09 5.98
N ASP A 102 -9.41 4.18 6.82
CA ASP A 102 -8.34 3.24 6.52
C ASP A 102 -8.76 1.81 6.82
N GLY A 103 -8.05 0.86 6.23
CA GLY A 103 -8.27 -0.56 6.43
C GLY A 103 -7.28 -1.40 5.65
N SER A 104 -7.17 -2.66 6.04
CA SER A 104 -6.33 -3.64 5.38
C SER A 104 -7.04 -4.99 5.28
N TRP A 105 -6.84 -5.68 4.15
CA TRP A 105 -7.40 -6.98 3.86
C TRP A 105 -6.33 -7.88 3.25
N SER A 106 -6.17 -9.08 3.80
CA SER A 106 -5.24 -10.08 3.28
C SER A 106 -6.00 -11.37 2.97
N VAL A 107 -5.83 -11.90 1.76
CA VAL A 107 -6.48 -13.15 1.33
C VAL A 107 -5.64 -13.82 0.25
N ALA A 108 -5.44 -15.14 0.36
CA ALA A 108 -4.85 -15.99 -0.69
C ALA A 108 -3.54 -15.44 -1.31
N GLY A 109 -2.61 -14.95 -0.49
CA GLY A 109 -1.33 -14.42 -0.98
C GLY A 109 -1.43 -13.03 -1.59
N THR A 110 -2.50 -12.29 -1.31
CA THR A 110 -2.67 -10.88 -1.67
C THR A 110 -2.88 -10.03 -0.42
N GLN A 111 -2.51 -8.76 -0.50
CA GLN A 111 -2.79 -7.78 0.55
C GLN A 111 -3.17 -6.44 -0.08
N THR A 112 -4.24 -5.86 0.45
CA THR A 112 -4.75 -4.55 0.03
C THR A 112 -4.83 -3.64 1.23
N VAL A 113 -4.23 -2.45 1.12
CA VAL A 113 -4.32 -1.40 2.15
C VAL A 113 -4.99 -0.18 1.55
N ARG A 114 -5.88 0.43 2.32
CA ARG A 114 -6.52 1.70 2.00
C ARG A 114 -6.20 2.72 3.08
N VAL A 115 -5.89 3.95 2.67
CA VAL A 115 -5.81 5.12 3.55
C VAL A 115 -6.40 6.32 2.80
N GLY A 116 -7.53 6.83 3.29
CA GLY A 116 -8.27 7.92 2.64
C GLY A 116 -8.78 7.51 1.25
N SER A 117 -8.36 8.24 0.22
CA SER A 117 -8.66 7.91 -1.19
C SER A 117 -7.65 6.96 -1.84
N HIS A 118 -6.55 6.61 -1.17
CA HIS A 118 -5.51 5.79 -1.76
C HIS A 118 -5.71 4.31 -1.42
N VAL A 119 -5.55 3.47 -2.43
CA VAL A 119 -5.51 2.02 -2.30
C VAL A 119 -4.22 1.51 -2.92
N VAL A 120 -3.52 0.62 -2.21
CA VAL A 120 -2.44 -0.19 -2.78
C VAL A 120 -2.86 -1.65 -2.66
N HIS A 121 -2.86 -2.33 -3.80
CA HIS A 121 -3.07 -3.77 -3.90
C HIS A 121 -1.74 -4.43 -4.27
N VAL A 122 -1.41 -5.52 -3.58
CA VAL A 122 -0.22 -6.34 -3.87
C VAL A 122 -0.63 -7.80 -4.01
N ASP A 123 -0.15 -8.42 -5.07
CA ASP A 123 -0.29 -9.84 -5.37
C ASP A 123 1.00 -10.43 -5.97
N ALA A 124 0.93 -11.63 -6.55
CA ALA A 124 2.06 -12.29 -7.19
C ALA A 124 2.56 -11.60 -8.48
N ALA A 125 1.74 -10.75 -9.11
CA ALA A 125 2.13 -9.99 -10.29
C ALA A 125 2.84 -8.68 -9.94
N GLY A 126 2.61 -8.13 -8.74
CA GLY A 126 3.32 -6.98 -8.22
C GLY A 126 2.40 -6.06 -7.41
N GLY A 127 2.74 -4.77 -7.39
CA GLY A 127 1.99 -3.74 -6.67
C GLY A 127 1.28 -2.79 -7.63
N ALA A 128 0.07 -2.37 -7.26
CA ALA A 128 -0.69 -1.36 -7.99
C ALA A 128 -1.26 -0.33 -7.00
N HIS A 129 -1.09 0.95 -7.33
CA HIS A 129 -1.69 2.08 -6.62
C HIS A 129 -2.90 2.62 -7.38
N PHE A 130 -3.95 2.96 -6.63
CA PHE A 130 -5.17 3.58 -7.13
C PHE A 130 -5.50 4.82 -6.30
N ASP A 131 -5.91 5.89 -6.96
CA ASP A 131 -6.51 7.07 -6.32
C ASP A 131 -8.00 7.14 -6.66
N LEU A 132 -8.83 6.96 -5.63
CA LEU A 132 -10.28 6.92 -5.75
C LEU A 132 -10.90 8.31 -5.97
N THR A 133 -10.15 9.40 -5.81
CA THR A 133 -10.66 10.76 -6.12
C THR A 133 -10.84 10.98 -7.61
N GLY A 134 -10.04 10.31 -8.45
CA GLY A 134 -10.10 10.41 -9.91
C GLY A 134 -11.19 9.55 -10.55
N THR A 135 -11.80 8.61 -9.80
CA THR A 135 -12.77 7.64 -10.35
C THR A 135 -14.22 8.15 -10.33
N MET A 136 -14.48 9.37 -9.86
CA MET A 136 -15.77 10.04 -10.02
C MET A 136 -15.72 11.10 -11.13
N MET A 137 -15.59 10.71 -12.40
CA MET A 137 -16.15 11.47 -13.54
C MET A 137 -16.00 10.77 -14.92
N ALA A 138 -15.96 9.44 -14.96
CA ALA A 138 -16.23 8.70 -16.20
C ALA A 138 -17.39 7.74 -15.95
N ASP A 139 -18.58 8.15 -16.40
CA ASP A 139 -19.77 7.35 -16.67
C ASP A 139 -20.37 6.51 -15.53
N VAL A 140 -21.15 7.18 -14.68
CA VAL A 140 -22.48 6.66 -14.33
C VAL A 140 -23.43 7.84 -14.20
N ASP A 141 -24.11 8.13 -15.31
CA ASP A 141 -25.28 9.00 -15.32
C ASP A 141 -26.35 8.33 -14.46
N ALA A 142 -26.59 8.86 -13.27
CA ALA A 142 -27.45 8.28 -12.23
C ALA A 142 -28.94 8.28 -12.58
N ALA A 143 -29.30 8.45 -13.85
CA ALA A 143 -30.67 8.48 -14.34
C ALA A 143 -31.12 7.20 -15.06
N ALA A 144 -30.26 6.18 -15.22
CA ALA A 144 -30.60 4.98 -16.00
C ALA A 144 -30.44 3.63 -15.26
N LEU A 145 -30.40 3.61 -13.93
CA LEU A 145 -30.34 2.36 -13.17
C LEU A 145 -31.74 1.91 -12.74
N ASN A 146 -32.38 1.15 -13.62
CA ASN A 146 -33.35 0.13 -13.20
C ASN A 146 -32.62 -0.86 -12.28
N GLU A 147 -33.23 -1.24 -11.15
CA GLU A 147 -32.61 -2.01 -10.05
C GLU A 147 -31.92 -3.32 -10.50
N ASP A 148 -32.29 -3.86 -11.66
CA ASP A 148 -31.70 -5.08 -12.22
C ASP A 148 -30.28 -4.90 -12.79
N ALA A 149 -29.91 -3.71 -13.27
CA ALA A 149 -28.62 -3.47 -13.92
C ALA A 149 -27.47 -3.28 -12.91
N TYR A 150 -27.76 -2.67 -11.75
CA TYR A 150 -26.75 -2.44 -10.69
C TYR A 150 -26.33 -3.76 -10.02
N SER A 151 -27.26 -4.71 -9.87
CA SER A 151 -26.99 -6.07 -9.38
C SER A 151 -26.04 -6.85 -10.29
N ALA A 152 -26.13 -6.66 -11.62
CA ALA A 152 -25.27 -7.34 -12.59
C ALA A 152 -23.85 -6.76 -12.65
N ALA A 153 -23.69 -5.43 -12.58
CA ALA A 153 -22.39 -4.78 -12.67
C ALA A 153 -21.52 -4.99 -11.41
N VAL A 154 -22.13 -4.92 -10.21
CA VAL A 154 -21.43 -5.19 -8.94
C VAL A 154 -21.12 -6.68 -8.78
N ARG A 155 -21.96 -7.58 -9.30
CA ARG A 155 -21.63 -9.01 -9.33
C ARG A 155 -20.58 -9.35 -10.39
N GLY A 156 -20.57 -8.70 -11.56
CA GLY A 156 -19.62 -8.99 -12.64
C GLY A 156 -18.16 -8.69 -12.28
N HIS A 157 -17.90 -7.58 -11.58
CA HIS A 157 -16.53 -7.21 -11.20
C HIS A 157 -16.05 -7.84 -9.89
N LEU A 158 -16.95 -8.18 -8.96
CA LEU A 158 -16.57 -8.87 -7.72
C LEU A 158 -16.46 -10.40 -7.89
N PHE A 159 -17.18 -11.02 -8.84
CA PHE A 159 -17.09 -12.46 -9.08
C PHE A 159 -15.88 -12.89 -9.92
N ALA A 160 -15.34 -12.03 -10.79
CA ALA A 160 -14.18 -12.40 -11.61
C ALA A 160 -12.88 -12.63 -10.81
N SER A 161 -12.83 -12.21 -9.53
CA SER A 161 -11.71 -12.48 -8.63
C SER A 161 -11.99 -13.59 -7.60
N ILE A 162 -13.23 -14.10 -7.49
CA ILE A 162 -13.61 -15.07 -6.44
C ILE A 162 -13.91 -16.48 -7.00
N THR A 163 -14.21 -16.65 -8.28
CA THR A 163 -14.51 -17.99 -8.85
C THR A 163 -13.29 -18.80 -9.31
N GLY A 164 -12.07 -18.38 -8.99
CA GLY A 164 -10.86 -19.18 -9.22
C GLY A 164 -10.64 -20.30 -8.19
N LEU A 165 -11.39 -20.30 -7.09
CA LEU A 165 -11.36 -21.39 -6.10
C LEU A 165 -12.59 -22.28 -6.32
N GLY A 166 -12.35 -23.41 -7.00
CA GLY A 166 -13.33 -24.48 -7.14
C GLY A 166 -13.82 -24.95 -5.77
N VAL A 167 -15.12 -24.81 -5.55
CA VAL A 167 -15.85 -25.55 -4.51
C VAL A 167 -16.50 -26.73 -5.21
N ASP A 168 -15.79 -27.86 -5.23
CA ASP A 168 -16.43 -29.16 -5.48
C ASP A 168 -17.11 -29.58 -4.18
N GLY A 169 -18.44 -29.52 -4.18
CA GLY A 169 -19.28 -30.10 -3.14
C GLY A 169 -20.29 -31.06 -3.76
N TYR A 170 -20.10 -32.36 -3.47
CA TYR A 170 -21.19 -33.32 -3.29
C TYR A 170 -21.00 -33.96 -1.91
#